data_AF-A0A170PSD7-F1
#
_entry.id   AF-A0A170PSD7-F1
#
_cell.length_a   1.000
_cell.length_b   1.000
_cell.length_c   1.000
_cell.angle_alpha   90.00
_cell.angle_beta   90.00
_cell.angle_gamma   90.00
#
_symmetry.space_group_name_H-M   'P 1'
#
loop_
_entity.id
_entity.type
_entity.pdbx_description
1 polymer ?
#
loop_
_entity_poly.entity_id
_entity_poly.type
_entity_poly.pdbx_seq_one_letter_code
_entity_poly.pdbx_strand_id
1 'polypeptide(L)'
;MFGLFGQKSKALQLIRDSQSIIRSDETAYADRHLLKISEIASSSIRRALNKSVIKNDGNKTPRWLKEAHRDARKRNDQAALSGTTLAIIFLSAQELGDLAQPACDAIDEFIARWPVDEETSAQDSEEKTLDE
;
A
#
# COMPACT_ATOMS: atom_id res chain seq x y z
N MET A 1 8.11 18.76 -26.86
CA MET A 1 9.11 17.91 -26.18
C MET A 1 9.07 18.17 -24.66
N PHE A 2 8.12 17.57 -23.92
CA PHE A 2 8.00 17.73 -22.45
C PHE A 2 7.99 16.40 -21.67
N GLY A 3 8.12 15.26 -22.36
CA GLY A 3 7.87 13.93 -21.78
C GLY A 3 8.84 13.52 -20.66
N LEU A 4 10.13 13.82 -20.79
CA LEU A 4 11.15 13.32 -19.86
C LEU A 4 11.25 14.15 -18.56
N PHE A 5 11.12 15.48 -18.66
CA PHE A 5 11.14 16.37 -17.49
C PHE A 5 9.92 16.16 -16.58
N GLY A 6 8.74 15.93 -17.17
CA GLY A 6 7.53 15.62 -16.41
C GLY A 6 7.60 14.29 -15.66
N GLN A 7 8.17 13.25 -16.29
CA GLN A 7 8.34 11.93 -15.65
C GLN A 7 9.31 11.97 -14.47
N LYS A 8 10.44 12.70 -14.59
CA LYS A 8 11.39 12.87 -13.46
C LYS A 8 10.75 13.56 -12.27
N SER A 9 10.02 14.66 -12.50
CA SER A 9 9.31 15.36 -11.42
C SER A 9 8.25 14.48 -10.77
N LYS A 10 7.50 13.71 -11.57
CA LYS A 10 6.51 12.76 -11.06
C LYS A 10 7.17 11.66 -10.23
N ALA A 11 8.28 11.10 -10.69
CA ALA A 11 9.02 10.08 -9.96
C ALA A 11 9.51 10.60 -8.59
N LEU A 12 10.13 11.79 -8.57
CA LEU A 12 10.55 12.45 -7.32
C LEU A 12 9.38 12.71 -6.37
N GLN A 13 8.21 13.07 -6.91
CA GLN A 13 7.01 13.23 -6.11
C GLN A 13 6.58 11.91 -5.48
N LEU A 14 6.50 10.82 -6.25
CA LEU A 14 6.13 9.50 -5.70
C LEU A 14 7.11 9.01 -4.62
N ILE A 15 8.41 9.25 -4.82
CA ILE A 15 9.45 8.92 -3.82
C ILE A 15 9.21 9.73 -2.53
N ARG A 16 8.98 11.04 -2.64
CA ARG A 16 8.70 11.87 -1.47
C ARG A 16 7.40 11.47 -0.76
N ASP A 17 6.34 11.26 -1.53
CA ASP A 17 5.01 10.99 -0.99
C ASP A 17 4.99 9.64 -0.25
N SER A 18 5.60 8.58 -0.82
CA SER A 18 5.72 7.28 -0.14
C SER A 18 6.46 7.39 1.19
N GLN A 19 7.63 8.02 1.20
CA GLN A 19 8.43 8.21 2.42
C GLN A 19 7.69 9.06 3.47
N SER A 20 7.00 10.11 3.04
CA SER A 20 6.27 11.00 3.95
C SER A 20 5.07 10.29 4.57
N ILE A 21 4.33 9.48 3.80
CA ILE A 21 3.19 8.72 4.31
C ILE A 21 3.68 7.66 5.30
N ILE A 22 4.66 6.84 4.92
CA ILE A 22 5.21 5.79 5.79
C ILE A 22 5.70 6.39 7.12
N ARG A 23 6.53 7.44 7.08
CA ARG A 23 7.03 8.08 8.31
C ARG A 23 5.90 8.66 9.16
N SER A 24 4.91 9.29 8.52
CA SER A 24 3.76 9.87 9.24
C SER A 24 2.96 8.78 9.93
N ASP A 25 2.66 7.68 9.23
CA ASP A 25 1.90 6.54 9.77
C ASP A 25 2.67 5.88 10.92
N GLU A 26 3.96 5.61 10.74
CA GLU A 26 4.85 5.04 11.78
C GLU A 26 4.95 5.91 13.03
N THR A 27 4.79 7.23 12.89
CA THR A 27 4.78 8.15 14.04
C THR A 27 3.41 8.22 14.70
N ALA A 28 2.34 8.11 13.93
CA ALA A 28 0.97 8.36 14.38
C ALA A 28 0.27 7.12 14.94
N TYR A 29 0.64 5.93 14.50
CA TYR A 29 -0.11 4.70 14.77
C TYR A 29 0.72 3.61 15.44
N ALA A 30 0.04 2.79 16.23
CA ALA A 30 0.64 1.60 16.85
C ALA A 30 0.83 0.46 15.84
N ASP A 31 1.71 -0.48 16.18
CA ASP A 31 2.12 -1.66 15.40
C ASP A 31 0.95 -2.42 14.75
N ARG A 32 -0.13 -2.69 15.51
CA ARG A 32 -1.32 -3.39 14.97
C ARG A 32 -1.97 -2.64 13.80
N HIS A 33 -1.94 -1.31 13.83
CA HIS A 33 -2.49 -0.49 12.76
C HIS A 33 -1.54 -0.44 11.55
N LEU A 34 -0.22 -0.38 11.79
CA LEU A 34 0.79 -0.44 10.75
C LEU A 34 0.77 -1.80 10.01
N LEU A 35 0.58 -2.89 10.75
CA LEU A 35 0.31 -4.21 10.19
C LEU A 35 -0.92 -4.21 9.29
N LYS A 36 -2.03 -3.59 9.73
CA LYS A 36 -3.22 -3.50 8.89
C LYS A 36 -2.98 -2.66 7.61
N ILE A 37 -2.18 -1.60 7.69
CA ILE A 37 -1.78 -0.82 6.52
C ILE A 37 -0.94 -1.70 5.57
N SER A 38 0.04 -2.45 6.08
CA SER A 38 0.90 -3.32 5.27
C SER A 38 0.12 -4.45 4.60
N GLU A 39 -0.85 -5.06 5.29
CA GLU A 39 -1.78 -6.06 4.75
C GLU A 39 -2.59 -5.51 3.58
N ILE A 40 -3.18 -4.33 3.75
CA ILE A 40 -4.01 -3.70 2.71
C ILE A 40 -3.14 -3.31 1.52
N ALA A 41 -1.95 -2.75 1.75
CA ALA A 41 -1.02 -2.39 0.69
C ALA A 41 -0.56 -3.63 -0.10
N SER A 42 -0.02 -4.64 0.58
CA SER A 42 0.50 -5.86 -0.03
C SER A 42 -0.58 -6.64 -0.79
N SER A 43 -1.76 -6.83 -0.20
CA SER A 43 -2.88 -7.52 -0.84
C SER A 43 -3.39 -6.76 -2.07
N SER A 44 -3.44 -5.43 -2.01
CA SER A 44 -3.86 -4.58 -3.13
C SER A 44 -2.87 -4.60 -4.28
N ILE A 45 -1.57 -4.52 -3.97
CA ILE A 45 -0.47 -4.62 -4.96
C ILE A 45 -0.54 -5.99 -5.63
N ARG A 46 -0.55 -7.08 -4.84
CA ARG A 46 -0.62 -8.46 -5.36
C ARG A 46 -1.83 -8.67 -6.26
N ARG A 47 -3.00 -8.19 -5.84
CA ARG A 47 -4.25 -8.28 -6.63
C ARG A 47 -4.15 -7.51 -7.95
N ALA A 48 -3.51 -6.34 -7.94
CA ALA A 48 -3.33 -5.54 -9.15
C ALA A 48 -2.35 -6.20 -10.13
N LEU A 49 -1.20 -6.70 -9.64
CA LEU A 49 -0.20 -7.36 -10.46
C LEU A 49 -0.69 -8.69 -11.04
N ASN A 50 -1.40 -9.51 -10.26
CA ASN A 50 -1.99 -10.75 -10.78
C ASN A 50 -2.98 -10.47 -11.93
N LYS A 51 -3.70 -9.35 -11.86
CA LYS A 51 -4.66 -8.96 -12.90
C LYS A 51 -3.97 -8.42 -14.15
N SER A 52 -2.88 -7.66 -14.02
CA SER A 52 -2.11 -7.16 -15.17
C SER A 52 -1.44 -8.30 -15.93
N VAL A 53 -0.88 -9.29 -15.23
CA VAL A 53 -0.30 -10.50 -15.83
C VAL A 53 -1.32 -11.24 -16.70
N ILE A 54 -2.57 -11.38 -16.24
CA ILE A 54 -3.63 -12.09 -16.98
C ILE A 54 -4.07 -11.33 -18.22
N LYS A 55 -4.06 -9.99 -18.18
CA LYS A 55 -4.69 -9.14 -19.20
C LYS A 55 -3.70 -8.43 -20.13
N ASN A 56 -2.39 -8.53 -19.86
CA ASN A 56 -1.29 -7.89 -20.61
C ASN A 56 -1.47 -6.36 -20.78
N ASP A 57 -2.30 -5.76 -19.94
CA ASP A 57 -2.37 -4.34 -19.68
C ASP A 57 -1.28 -4.06 -18.65
N GLY A 58 -0.27 -3.24 -19.00
CA GLY A 58 0.86 -2.92 -18.09
C GLY A 58 0.41 -2.42 -16.71
N ASN A 59 1.37 -2.05 -15.83
CA ASN A 59 1.15 -1.79 -14.39
C ASN A 59 0.29 -0.56 -14.01
N LYS A 60 -0.74 -0.25 -14.79
CA LYS A 60 -1.74 0.77 -14.55
C LYS A 60 -2.52 0.51 -13.28
N THR A 61 -2.68 1.57 -12.50
CA THR A 61 -3.55 1.56 -11.32
C THR A 61 -4.98 1.18 -11.72
N PRO A 62 -5.51 0.04 -11.25
CA PRO A 62 -6.83 -0.42 -11.65
C PRO A 62 -7.94 0.44 -11.04
N ARG A 63 -9.08 0.58 -11.75
CA ARG A 63 -10.21 1.42 -11.32
C ARG A 63 -10.73 1.07 -9.91
N TRP A 64 -10.82 -0.22 -9.60
CA TRP A 64 -11.28 -0.71 -8.30
C TRP A 64 -10.41 -0.21 -7.14
N LEU A 65 -9.10 -0.03 -7.36
CA LEU A 65 -8.19 0.45 -6.31
C LEU A 65 -8.40 1.94 -6.04
N LYS A 66 -8.70 2.73 -7.08
CA LYS A 66 -9.10 4.14 -6.93
C LYS A 66 -10.45 4.28 -6.23
N GLU A 67 -11.38 3.36 -6.47
CA GLU A 67 -12.67 3.29 -5.77
C GLU A 67 -12.48 2.93 -4.30
N ALA A 68 -11.67 1.90 -3.99
CA ALA A 68 -11.33 1.52 -2.63
C ALA A 68 -10.73 2.68 -1.82
N HIS A 69 -9.79 3.44 -2.41
CA HIS A 69 -9.22 4.64 -1.79
C HIS A 69 -10.28 5.72 -1.51
N ARG A 70 -11.18 5.97 -2.47
CA ARG A 70 -12.27 6.96 -2.28
C ARG A 70 -13.22 6.52 -1.17
N ASP A 71 -13.53 5.23 -1.09
CA ASP A 71 -14.43 4.69 -0.08
C ASP A 71 -13.79 4.69 1.31
N ALA A 72 -12.49 4.35 1.41
CA ALA A 72 -11.74 4.48 2.66
C ALA A 72 -11.78 5.92 3.21
N ARG A 73 -11.56 6.92 2.34
CA ARG A 73 -11.69 8.33 2.70
C ARG A 73 -13.09 8.69 3.19
N LYS A 74 -14.14 8.22 2.51
CA LYS A 74 -15.54 8.49 2.93
C LYS A 74 -15.88 7.86 4.28
N ARG A 75 -15.32 6.69 4.57
CA ARG A 75 -15.57 5.94 5.81
C ARG A 75 -14.63 6.36 6.95
N ASN A 76 -13.71 7.29 6.71
CA ASN A 76 -12.63 7.65 7.63
C ASN A 76 -11.79 6.44 8.10
N ASP A 77 -11.66 5.42 7.25
CA ASP A 77 -10.82 4.25 7.51
C ASP A 77 -9.37 4.61 7.17
N GLN A 78 -8.62 5.05 8.17
CA GLN A 78 -7.24 5.52 7.99
C GLN A 78 -6.31 4.41 7.51
N ALA A 79 -6.46 3.19 8.03
CA ALA A 79 -5.63 2.07 7.60
C ALA A 79 -5.87 1.74 6.13
N ALA A 80 -7.13 1.68 5.71
CA ALA A 80 -7.47 1.44 4.31
C ALA A 80 -7.07 2.62 3.42
N LEU A 81 -7.15 3.86 3.92
CA LEU A 81 -6.74 5.04 3.18
C LEU A 81 -5.24 4.97 2.90
N SER A 82 -4.40 4.88 3.93
CA SER A 82 -2.94 4.77 3.79
C SER A 82 -2.53 3.56 2.95
N GLY A 83 -3.07 2.36 3.25
CA GLY A 83 -2.72 1.14 2.53
C GLY A 83 -3.05 1.21 1.04
N THR A 84 -4.23 1.75 0.67
CA THR A 84 -4.58 1.93 -0.75
C THR A 84 -3.78 3.06 -1.41
N THR A 85 -3.43 4.14 -0.70
CA THR A 85 -2.55 5.18 -1.23
C THR A 85 -1.17 4.61 -1.56
N LEU A 86 -0.55 3.84 -0.66
CA LEU A 86 0.74 3.20 -0.91
C LEU A 86 0.67 2.25 -2.11
N ALA A 87 -0.37 1.42 -2.21
CA ALA A 87 -0.56 0.55 -3.38
C ALA A 87 -0.68 1.33 -4.71
N ILE A 88 -1.37 2.49 -4.71
CA ILE A 88 -1.47 3.35 -5.90
C ILE A 88 -0.10 3.94 -6.27
N ILE A 89 0.66 4.41 -5.29
CA ILE A 89 2.02 4.95 -5.49
C ILE A 89 2.92 3.88 -6.08
N PHE A 90 2.93 2.67 -5.52
CA PHE A 90 3.73 1.54 -6.00
C PHE A 90 3.48 1.22 -7.47
N LEU A 91 2.22 1.08 -7.86
CA LEU A 91 1.86 0.80 -9.26
C LEU A 91 2.26 1.96 -10.19
N SER A 92 2.04 3.20 -9.75
CA SER A 92 2.44 4.40 -10.50
C SER A 92 3.97 4.54 -10.64
N ALA A 93 4.72 4.08 -9.64
CA ALA A 93 6.18 4.07 -9.66
C ALA A 93 6.70 3.00 -10.63
N GLN A 94 6.11 1.79 -10.63
CA GLN A 94 6.44 0.76 -11.62
C GLN A 94 6.23 1.20 -13.08
N GLU A 95 5.21 2.02 -13.36
CA GLU A 95 5.03 2.60 -14.70
C GLU A 95 6.18 3.53 -15.14
N LEU A 96 6.88 4.13 -14.17
CA LEU A 96 8.01 5.04 -14.42
C LEU A 96 9.36 4.31 -14.42
N GLY A 97 9.38 3.01 -14.10
CA GLY A 97 10.58 2.18 -14.04
C GLY A 97 11.64 2.72 -13.09
N ASP A 98 12.90 2.61 -13.49
CA ASP A 98 14.08 2.95 -12.70
C ASP A 98 14.04 4.35 -12.06
N LEU A 99 13.37 5.31 -12.69
CA LEU A 99 13.25 6.68 -12.17
C LEU A 99 12.55 6.73 -10.81
N ALA A 100 11.57 5.85 -10.58
CA ALA A 100 10.75 5.82 -9.38
C ALA A 100 10.96 4.55 -8.54
N GLN A 101 11.94 3.72 -8.89
CA GLN A 101 12.28 2.50 -8.14
C GLN A 101 12.44 2.73 -6.62
N PRO A 102 13.05 3.83 -6.15
CA PRO A 102 13.14 4.08 -4.70
C PRO A 102 11.80 4.17 -3.98
N ALA A 103 10.70 4.53 -4.68
CA ALA A 103 9.36 4.51 -4.11
C ALA A 103 8.82 3.08 -3.97
N CYS A 104 9.11 2.20 -4.95
CA CYS A 104 8.79 0.78 -4.85
C CYS A 104 9.54 0.15 -3.67
N ASP A 105 10.86 0.37 -3.61
CA ASP A 105 11.73 -0.19 -2.56
C ASP A 105 11.28 0.23 -1.16
N ALA A 106 10.94 1.51 -0.96
CA ALA A 106 10.45 2.00 0.33
C ALA A 106 9.14 1.35 0.77
N ILE A 107 8.24 1.08 -0.19
CA ILE A 107 6.95 0.43 0.08
C ILE A 107 7.14 -1.06 0.36
N ASP A 108 8.01 -1.74 -0.41
CA ASP A 108 8.34 -3.15 -0.18
C ASP A 108 9.04 -3.34 1.17
N GLU A 109 9.97 -2.45 1.55
CA GLU A 109 10.63 -2.47 2.86
C GLU A 109 9.62 -2.27 4.00
N PHE A 110 8.69 -1.32 3.85
CA PHE A 110 7.62 -1.11 4.82
C PHE A 110 6.75 -2.37 4.97
N ILE A 111 6.35 -3.00 3.86
CA ILE A 111 5.57 -4.24 3.89
C ILE A 111 6.36 -5.37 4.56
N ALA A 112 7.66 -5.51 4.25
CA ALA A 112 8.51 -6.55 4.80
C ALA A 112 8.76 -6.40 6.31
N ARG A 113 8.72 -5.17 6.84
CA ARG A 113 8.85 -4.88 8.28
C ARG A 113 7.64 -5.33 9.09
N TRP A 114 6.48 -5.43 8.45
CA TRP A 114 5.21 -5.82 9.07
C TRP A 114 4.66 -7.08 8.38
N PRO A 115 5.34 -8.23 8.51
CA PRO A 115 4.88 -9.46 7.89
C PRO A 115 3.52 -9.86 8.48
N VAL A 116 2.66 -10.35 7.59
CA VAL A 116 1.38 -10.94 8.00
C VAL A 116 1.71 -12.27 8.66
N ASP A 117 1.88 -12.29 9.98
CA ASP A 117 1.96 -13.54 10.73
C ASP A 117 0.60 -14.24 10.63
N GLU A 118 0.53 -15.29 9.80
CA GLU A 118 -0.67 -16.13 9.68
C GLU A 118 -1.10 -16.73 11.04
N GLU A 119 -0.22 -16.75 12.03
CA GLU A 119 -0.48 -17.27 13.38
C GLU A 119 -1.27 -16.32 14.30
N THR A 120 -1.30 -15.01 14.03
CA THR A 120 -1.97 -14.05 14.94
C THR A 120 -3.48 -13.95 14.71
N SER A 121 -3.99 -14.52 13.61
CA SER A 121 -5.44 -14.60 13.32
C SER A 121 -6.17 -15.65 14.16
N ALA A 122 -5.44 -16.59 14.78
CA ALA A 122 -6.02 -17.71 15.51
C ALA A 122 -6.24 -17.44 17.01
N GLN A 123 -5.68 -16.37 17.58
CA GLN A 123 -5.67 -16.18 19.04
C GLN A 123 -6.78 -15.27 19.61
N ASP A 124 -7.61 -14.64 18.77
CA ASP A 124 -8.74 -13.80 19.23
C ASP A 124 -10.05 -14.59 19.46
N SER A 125 -10.02 -15.93 19.48
CA SER A 125 -11.24 -16.77 19.62
C SER A 125 -11.32 -17.64 20.88
N GLU A 126 -10.32 -17.63 21.77
CA GLU A 126 -10.38 -18.35 23.06
C GLU A 126 -10.36 -17.37 24.24
N GLU A 127 -11.39 -16.53 24.35
CA GLU A 127 -11.84 -16.05 25.66
C GLU A 127 -13.34 -16.27 25.76
N LYS A 128 -13.74 -17.54 25.89
CA LYS A 128 -15.10 -17.91 26.27
C LYS A 128 -15.06 -18.82 27.49
N THR A 129 -15.51 -18.22 28.60
CA THR A 129 -16.14 -18.81 29.78
C THR A 129 -15.31 -19.72 30.67
N LEU A 130 -14.88 -19.17 31.81
CA LEU A 130 -14.96 -19.85 33.10
C LEU A 130 -15.05 -18.80 34.21
N ASP A 131 -16.28 -18.47 34.59
CA ASP A 131 -16.61 -18.00 35.93
C ASP A 131 -17.71 -18.92 36.47
N GLU A 132 -17.58 -19.19 37.77
CA GLU A 132 -18.06 -20.31 38.58
C GLU A 132 -19.58 -20.57 38.62
#